data_AF-A0A151KRW3-F1
#
_entry.id   AF-A0A151KRW3-F1
#
_cell.length_a   1.000
_cell.length_b   1.000
_cell.length_c   1.000
_cell.angle_alpha   90.00
_cell.angle_beta   90.00
_cell.angle_gamma   90.00
#
_symmetry.space_group_name_H-M   'P 1'
#
loop_
_entity.id
_entity.type
_entity.pdbx_description
1 polymer ?
#
loop_
_entity_poly.entity_id
_entity_poly.type
_entity_poly.pdbx_seq_one_letter_code
_entity_poly.pdbx_strand_id
1 'polypeptide(L)' 'MKNEDLEQYLSQADQSVKDFMAEVLETLGKKISEEEEPLISLQYFGAKLEIKLLSFDGVYD' A
#
# COMPACT_ATOMS: atom_id res chain seq x y z
N MET A 1 -19.49 -1.36 -4.05
CA MET A 1 -19.01 -0.01 -4.40
C MET A 1 -17.73 -0.21 -5.17
N LYS A 2 -17.60 0.40 -6.35
CA LYS A 2 -16.39 0.27 -7.14
C LYS A 2 -15.26 1.02 -6.42
N ASN A 3 -14.04 0.48 -6.42
CA ASN A 3 -12.88 1.11 -5.78
C ASN A 3 -12.47 2.45 -6.44
N GLU A 4 -13.13 2.83 -7.55
CA GLU A 4 -12.97 4.09 -8.27
C GLU A 4 -12.97 5.31 -7.32
N ASP A 5 -13.79 5.30 -6.26
CA ASP A 5 -13.83 6.40 -5.27
C ASP A 5 -12.53 6.49 -4.46
N LEU A 6 -11.96 5.35 -4.04
CA LEU A 6 -10.72 5.30 -3.24
C LEU A 6 -9.50 5.69 -4.09
N GLU A 7 -9.46 5.27 -5.35
CA GLU A 7 -8.41 5.65 -6.30
C GLU A 7 -8.43 7.17 -6.55
N GLN A 8 -9.63 7.75 -6.71
CA GLN A 8 -9.78 9.20 -6.83
C GLN A 8 -9.34 9.93 -5.55
N TYR A 9 -9.76 9.45 -4.37
CA TYR A 9 -9.34 10.05 -3.11
C TYR A 9 -7.82 10.04 -2.94
N LEU A 10 -7.14 8.93 -3.27
CA LEU A 10 -5.68 8.87 -3.21
C LEU A 10 -5.00 9.85 -4.18
N SER A 11 -5.54 10.03 -5.39
CA SER A 11 -4.98 10.98 -6.37
C SER A 11 -5.02 12.44 -5.87
N GLN A 12 -6.09 12.79 -5.15
CA GLN A 12 -6.37 14.13 -4.64
C GLN A 12 -5.91 14.34 -3.19
N ALA A 13 -5.42 13.28 -2.53
CA ALA A 13 -5.06 13.33 -1.12
C ALA A 13 -3.89 14.29 -0.85
N ASP A 14 -3.83 14.75 0.40
CA ASP A 14 -2.71 15.53 0.92
C ASP A 14 -1.39 14.76 0.82
N GLN A 15 -0.28 15.49 0.76
CA GLN A 15 1.05 14.90 0.60
C GLN A 15 1.37 13.87 1.68
N SER A 16 0.94 14.09 2.94
CA SER A 16 1.14 13.14 4.03
C SER A 16 0.50 11.77 3.79
N VAL A 17 -0.66 11.73 3.13
CA VAL A 17 -1.33 10.46 2.75
C VAL A 17 -0.58 9.79 1.61
N LYS A 18 -0.08 10.57 0.65
CA LYS A 18 0.72 10.06 -0.46
C LYS A 18 2.05 9.48 0.01
N ASP A 19 2.71 10.17 0.94
CA ASP A 19 3.96 9.71 1.57
C ASP A 19 3.72 8.40 2.33
N PHE A 20 2.64 8.32 3.11
CA PHE A 20 2.25 7.08 3.78
C PHE A 20 2.01 5.94 2.80
N MET A 21 1.28 6.18 1.70
CA MET A 21 1.06 5.14 0.68
C MET A 21 2.37 4.73 -0.03
N ALA A 22 3.30 5.67 -0.24
CA ALA A 22 4.62 5.36 -0.78
C ALA A 22 5.41 4.44 0.17
N GLU A 23 5.43 4.73 1.48
CA GLU A 23 6.07 3.87 2.47
C GLU A 23 5.43 2.47 2.55
N VAL A 24 4.09 2.39 2.46
CA VAL A 24 3.37 1.11 2.39
C VAL A 24 3.81 0.30 1.18
N LEU A 25 3.85 0.92 -0.01
CA LEU A 25 4.26 0.24 -1.25
C LEU A 25 5.74 -0.16 -1.22
N GLU A 26 6.63 0.70 -0.69
CA GLU A 26 8.05 0.38 -0.54
C GLU A 26 8.27 -0.80 0.42
N THR A 27 7.55 -0.80 1.54
CA THR A 27 7.63 -1.90 2.53
C THR A 27 7.16 -3.22 1.94
N LEU A 28 6.03 -3.21 1.23
CA LEU A 28 5.51 -4.39 0.54
C LEU A 28 6.44 -4.84 -0.59
N GLY A 29 7.03 -3.89 -1.31
CA GLY A 29 7.99 -4.14 -2.37
C GLY A 29 9.27 -4.83 -1.88
N LYS A 30 9.84 -4.38 -0.75
CA LYS A 30 10.99 -5.03 -0.11
C LYS A 30 10.70 -6.49 0.23
N LYS A 31 9.49 -6.79 0.71
CA LYS A 31 9.07 -8.17 0.99
C LYS A 31 9.08 -9.06 -0.26
N ILE A 32 8.65 -8.52 -1.41
CA ILE A 32 8.77 -9.25 -2.70
C ILE A 32 10.23 -9.54 -3.01
N SER A 33 11.11 -8.54 -2.89
CA SER A 33 12.56 -8.70 -3.15
C SER A 33 13.24 -9.70 -2.21
N GLU A 34 12.69 -9.88 -1.01
CA GLU A 34 13.17 -10.83 0.01
C GLU A 34 12.51 -12.23 -0.10
N GLU A 35 11.72 -12.48 -1.16
CA GLU A 35 10.92 -13.70 -1.35
C GLU A 35 9.92 -13.97 -0.21
N GLU A 36 9.54 -12.94 0.54
CA GLU A 36 8.51 -13.00 1.57
C GLU A 36 7.11 -12.74 0.99
N GLU A 37 6.07 -13.16 1.71
CA GLU A 37 4.71 -12.75 1.37
C GLU A 37 4.56 -11.23 1.55
N PRO A 38 4.14 -10.47 0.51
CA PRO A 38 4.02 -9.02 0.59
C PRO A 38 2.70 -8.66 1.27
N LEU A 39 2.67 -8.84 2.59
CA LEU A 39 1.56 -8.57 3.48
C LEU A 39 2.07 -7.71 4.64
N ILE A 40 1.34 -6.65 4.97
CA ILE A 40 1.55 -5.87 6.18
C ILE A 40 0.27 -5.82 7.02
N SER A 41 0.44 -5.71 8.33
CA SER A 41 -0.65 -5.49 9.27
C SER A 41 -0.42 -4.18 10.02
N LEU A 42 -1.44 -3.33 10.03
CA LEU A 42 -1.42 -2.00 10.61
C LEU A 42 -2.51 -1.89 11.69
N GLN A 43 -2.22 -1.16 12.75
CA GLN A 43 -3.20 -0.85 13.79
C GLN A 43 -3.44 0.66 13.82
N TYR A 44 -4.70 1.07 13.69
CA TYR A 44 -5.08 2.47 13.62
C TYR A 44 -6.45 2.68 14.25
N PHE A 45 -6.54 3.55 15.26
CA PHE A 45 -7.79 3.86 15.99
C PHE A 45 -8.56 2.61 16.48
N GLY A 46 -7.83 1.60 16.96
CA GLY A 46 -8.42 0.34 17.43
C GLY A 46 -8.89 -0.61 16.32
N ALA A 47 -8.80 -0.20 15.05
CA ALA A 47 -8.96 -1.09 13.91
C ALA A 47 -7.62 -1.78 13.60
N LYS A 48 -7.70 -3.04 13.18
CA LYS A 48 -6.60 -3.78 12.58
C LYS A 48 -6.87 -3.91 11.08
N LEU A 49 -5.93 -3.43 10.27
CA LEU A 49 -5.99 -3.48 8.81
C LEU A 49 -4.90 -4.40 8.30
N GLU A 50 -5.21 -5.20 7.28
CA GLU A 50 -4.23 -5.98 6.54
C GLU A 50 -4.22 -5.51 5.10
N ILE A 51 -3.01 -5.28 4.57
CA ILE A 51 -2.81 -4.83 3.19
C ILE A 51 -1.88 -5.84 2.54
N LYS A 52 -2.38 -6.49 1.48
CA LYS A 52 -1.64 -7.44 0.67
C LYS A 52 -1.40 -6.85 -0.72
N LEU A 53 -0.13 -6.83 -1.14
CA LEU A 53 0.21 -6.45 -2.51
C LEU A 53 -0.07 -7.65 -3.43
N LEU A 54 -0.93 -7.45 -4.41
CA LEU A 54 -1.33 -8.52 -5.34
C LEU A 54 -0.43 -8.58 -6.57
N SER A 55 -0.04 -7.42 -7.08
CA SER A 55 0.89 -7.25 -8.19
C SER A 55 1.58 -5.89 -8.06
N PHE A 56 2.78 -5.80 -8.63
CA PHE A 56 3.50 -4.54 -8.76
C PHE A 56 4.15 -4.51 -10.13
N ASP A 57 3.57 -3.72 -11.04
CA ASP A 57 4.04 -3.63 -12.43
C ASP A 57 5.24 -2.68 -12.59
N GLY A 58 5.72 -2.09 -11.48
CA GLY A 58 6.97 -1.33 -11.44
C GLY A 58 8.15 -2.29 -11.51
N VAL A 59 8.82 -2.31 -12.66
CA VAL A 59 9.99 -3.15 -12.94
C VAL A 59 11.07 -2.93 -11.85
N TYR A 60 11.39 -3.99 -11.12
CA TYR A 60 12.66 -4.09 -10.39
C TYR A 60 13.72 -4.50 -11.41
N ASP A 61 14.52 -3.54 -11.90
CA ASP A 61 15.83 -3.82 -12.51
C ASP A 61 16.90 -3.87 -11.41
#